data_AF-A0A6B8W6I1-F1
#
_entry.id   AF-A0A6B8W6I1-F1
#
_cell.length_a   1.000
_cell.length_b   1.000
_cell.length_c   1.000
_cell.angle_alpha   90.00
_cell.angle_beta   90.00
_cell.angle_gamma   90.00
#
_symmetry.space_group_name_H-M   'P 1'
#
loop_
_entity.id
_entity.type
_entity.pdbx_description
1 polymer ?
#
loop_
_entity_poly.entity_id
_entity_poly.type
_entity_poly.pdbx_seq_one_letter_code
_entity_poly.pdbx_strand_id
1 'polypeptide(L)'
;MKRFLPTITILATATLIAACTGNAEPDAVTVTVTAAPESSTPQTTQVTITQTQSSTTSSSTEPPTECTPEALSRDVDPGLDTVLYCDGQWLRGGRWQTDWVVYAYWESGRWNQYSSHGTSEVTGYPCYDLERARNDGAPEEILGMMAACG
;
A
#
# COMPACT_ATOMS: atom_id res chain seq x y z
N MET A 1 1.68 -12.23 -49.08
CA MET A 1 2.04 -11.82 -47.70
C MET A 1 2.90 -10.56 -47.80
N LYS A 2 2.29 -9.37 -47.60
CA LYS A 2 2.94 -8.05 -47.78
C LYS A 2 3.67 -7.69 -46.47
N ARG A 3 4.98 -7.40 -46.57
CA ARG A 3 5.82 -6.92 -45.46
C ARG A 3 5.62 -5.40 -45.32
N PHE A 4 5.25 -4.94 -44.14
CA PHE A 4 5.16 -3.51 -43.81
C PHE A 4 6.30 -3.16 -42.84
N LEU A 5 7.17 -2.23 -43.25
CA LEU A 5 8.15 -1.56 -42.41
C LEU A 5 7.48 -0.33 -41.77
N PRO A 6 7.70 -0.04 -40.47
CA PRO A 6 7.30 1.24 -39.90
C PRO A 6 8.42 2.28 -40.01
N THR A 7 8.09 3.40 -40.65
CA THR A 7 8.88 4.62 -40.76
C THR A 7 8.92 5.34 -39.40
N ILE A 8 10.11 5.53 -38.85
CA ILE A 8 10.38 6.32 -37.66
C ILE A 8 10.20 7.80 -38.01
N THR A 9 9.31 8.49 -37.29
CA THR A 9 9.18 9.95 -37.37
C THR A 9 9.45 10.53 -35.99
N ILE A 10 10.62 11.16 -35.86
CA ILE A 10 11.04 11.94 -34.69
C ILE A 10 10.53 13.37 -34.93
N LEU A 11 9.66 13.88 -34.07
CA LEU A 11 9.40 15.31 -33.95
C LEU A 11 9.81 15.79 -32.56
N ALA A 12 10.84 16.62 -32.55
CA ALA A 12 11.27 17.45 -31.43
C ALA A 12 10.46 18.76 -31.40
N THR A 13 10.70 19.56 -30.34
CA THR A 13 10.33 20.98 -30.11
C THR A 13 8.98 21.22 -29.40
N ALA A 14 8.83 22.14 -28.43
CA ALA A 14 9.76 23.02 -27.73
C ALA A 14 9.16 23.38 -26.35
N THR A 15 10.01 23.41 -25.33
CA THR A 15 9.66 23.82 -23.96
C THR A 15 9.56 25.34 -23.90
N LEU A 16 8.36 25.88 -23.67
CA LEU A 16 8.17 27.28 -23.28
C LEU A 16 8.22 27.38 -21.76
N ILE A 17 9.38 27.74 -21.22
CA ILE A 17 9.52 28.15 -19.82
C ILE A 17 9.09 29.61 -19.75
N ALA A 18 7.88 29.86 -19.28
CA ALA A 18 7.43 31.20 -18.93
C ALA A 18 8.17 31.64 -17.65
N ALA A 19 9.13 32.54 -17.82
CA ALA A 19 9.80 33.24 -16.73
C ALA A 19 8.86 34.31 -16.16
N CYS A 20 8.29 34.09 -14.97
CA CYS A 20 7.71 35.17 -14.18
C CYS A 20 8.82 35.80 -13.35
N THR A 21 9.46 36.80 -13.94
CA THR A 21 10.36 37.73 -13.26
C THR A 21 9.54 38.75 -12.48
N GLY A 22 9.83 38.86 -11.18
CA GLY A 22 9.83 40.13 -10.42
C GLY A 22 8.50 40.72 -9.95
N ASN A 23 8.26 40.65 -8.63
CA ASN A 23 8.00 41.86 -7.85
C ASN A 23 8.45 41.66 -6.39
N ALA A 24 9.44 42.45 -5.96
CA ALA A 24 9.92 42.51 -4.59
C ALA A 24 9.19 43.62 -3.82
N GLU A 25 8.78 43.37 -2.57
CA GLU A 25 9.16 44.13 -1.36
C GLU A 25 8.39 43.60 -0.13
N PRO A 26 8.89 43.85 1.10
CA PRO A 26 8.93 42.83 2.16
C PRO A 26 8.13 43.23 3.39
N ASP A 27 7.15 42.43 3.78
CA ASP A 27 6.59 42.50 5.14
C ASP A 27 7.37 41.56 6.05
N ALA A 28 8.40 42.11 6.67
CA ALA A 28 9.14 41.50 7.75
C ALA A 28 8.24 41.38 8.99
N VAL A 29 7.59 40.22 9.18
CA VAL A 29 6.97 39.89 10.46
C VAL A 29 8.02 39.20 11.33
N THR A 30 8.67 39.98 12.20
CA THR A 30 9.57 39.48 13.24
C THR A 30 8.72 38.81 14.32
N VAL A 31 8.68 37.48 14.35
CA VAL A 31 8.09 36.74 15.47
C VAL A 31 9.18 36.44 16.49
N THR A 32 9.08 37.17 17.60
CA THR A 32 9.95 37.10 18.78
C THR A 32 10.00 35.67 19.35
N VAL A 33 11.19 35.08 19.37
CA VAL A 33 11.48 33.84 20.11
C VAL A 33 11.46 34.15 21.59
N THR A 34 10.41 33.70 22.28
CA THR A 34 10.37 33.65 23.75
C THR A 34 10.71 32.24 24.18
N ALA A 35 11.87 32.06 24.81
CA ALA A 35 12.27 30.83 25.47
C ALA A 35 12.34 31.07 26.98
N ALA A 36 11.58 30.29 27.75
CA ALA A 36 11.87 29.98 29.15
C ALA A 36 11.11 28.69 29.55
N PRO A 37 11.65 27.90 30.50
CA PRO A 37 11.55 26.44 30.50
C PRO A 37 10.59 25.87 31.56
N GLU A 38 10.61 24.53 31.65
CA GLU A 38 10.03 23.61 32.64
C GLU A 38 8.64 23.06 32.30
N SER A 39 8.59 21.77 31.93
CA SER A 39 8.53 20.62 32.83
C SER A 39 7.10 20.34 33.24
N SER A 40 6.48 19.41 32.52
CA SER A 40 5.51 18.46 33.08
C SER A 40 5.17 17.43 32.01
N THR A 41 5.74 16.24 32.18
CA THR A 41 5.38 15.02 31.47
C THR A 41 3.91 14.69 31.74
N PRO A 42 3.01 14.63 30.75
CA PRO A 42 1.77 13.91 30.94
C PRO A 42 2.07 12.42 30.87
N GLN A 43 2.05 11.74 32.03
CA GLN A 43 1.92 10.30 32.10
C GLN A 43 0.51 9.95 31.59
N THR A 44 0.41 9.47 30.35
CA THR A 44 -0.84 8.85 29.89
C THR A 44 -0.87 7.40 30.39
N THR A 45 -1.75 7.17 31.34
CA THR A 45 -2.13 5.86 31.89
C THR A 45 -2.45 4.89 30.75
N GLN A 46 -1.62 3.86 30.57
CA GLN A 46 -1.99 2.70 29.77
C GLN A 46 -3.10 1.95 30.51
N VAL A 47 -4.32 2.06 30.02
CA VAL A 47 -5.42 1.18 30.43
C VAL A 47 -5.18 -0.15 29.73
N THR A 48 -4.66 -1.13 30.46
CA THR A 48 -4.60 -2.52 30.04
C THR A 48 -6.03 -3.05 29.97
N ILE A 49 -6.59 -3.11 28.76
CA ILE A 49 -7.84 -3.85 28.50
C ILE A 49 -7.45 -5.31 28.36
N THR A 50 -7.68 -6.10 29.41
CA THR A 50 -7.63 -7.56 29.36
C THR A 50 -8.75 -8.04 28.44
N GLN A 51 -8.45 -8.23 27.15
CA GLN A 51 -9.31 -8.98 26.26
C GLN A 51 -9.15 -10.47 26.55
N THR A 52 -10.10 -11.03 27.28
CA THR A 52 -10.36 -12.47 27.31
C THR A 52 -10.92 -12.87 25.95
N GLN A 53 -10.05 -13.12 24.98
CA GLN A 53 -10.43 -13.79 23.74
C GLN A 53 -10.55 -15.29 24.00
N SER A 54 -11.80 -15.75 23.95
CA SER A 54 -12.16 -17.14 23.83
C SER A 54 -11.38 -17.79 22.69
N SER A 55 -10.58 -18.79 23.05
CA SER A 55 -9.90 -19.70 22.14
C SER A 55 -10.93 -20.53 21.36
N THR A 56 -11.19 -20.14 20.12
CA THR A 56 -11.75 -21.06 19.13
C THR A 56 -10.58 -21.80 18.50
N THR A 57 -10.46 -23.09 18.86
CA THR A 57 -9.55 -24.05 18.26
C THR A 57 -9.79 -24.12 16.75
N SER A 58 -8.92 -23.47 15.98
CA SER A 58 -8.71 -23.75 14.56
C SER A 58 -7.27 -24.23 14.40
N SER A 59 -7.12 -25.36 13.72
CA SER A 59 -5.92 -26.18 13.59
C SER A 59 -4.62 -25.40 13.49
N SER A 60 -3.70 -25.76 14.39
CA SER A 60 -2.28 -25.48 14.33
C SER A 60 -1.67 -26.00 13.02
N THR A 61 -1.31 -25.08 12.13
CA THR A 61 -0.08 -25.20 11.35
C THR A 61 0.77 -24.01 11.76
N GLU A 62 2.03 -24.27 12.09
CA GLU A 62 3.13 -23.34 12.31
C GLU A 62 2.96 -21.98 11.59
N PRO A 63 3.34 -20.83 12.22
CA PRO A 63 3.35 -19.54 11.53
C PRO A 63 4.13 -19.71 10.23
N PRO A 64 3.59 -19.31 9.06
CA PRO A 64 4.22 -19.61 7.81
C PRO A 64 5.52 -18.82 7.73
N THR A 65 6.61 -19.55 7.55
CA THR A 65 7.97 -19.10 7.26
C THR A 65 8.08 -18.19 6.01
N GLU A 66 6.95 -17.77 5.42
CA GLU A 66 6.82 -17.27 4.05
C GLU A 66 6.28 -15.83 3.99
N CYS A 67 6.19 -15.11 5.10
CA CYS A 67 5.91 -13.66 5.12
C CYS A 67 7.15 -12.82 4.70
N THR A 68 7.83 -13.21 3.62
CA THR A 68 9.06 -12.59 3.14
C THR A 68 8.89 -12.04 1.73
N PRO A 69 9.61 -10.96 1.35
CA PRO A 69 9.64 -10.49 -0.03
C PRO A 69 10.05 -11.58 -1.02
N GLU A 70 10.96 -12.46 -0.64
CA GLU A 70 11.45 -13.56 -1.50
C GLU A 70 10.35 -14.56 -1.81
N ALA A 71 9.51 -14.91 -0.84
CA ALA A 71 8.37 -15.80 -1.05
C ALA A 71 7.32 -15.17 -1.97
N LEU A 72 7.01 -13.88 -1.76
CA LEU A 72 6.06 -13.14 -2.58
C LEU A 72 6.56 -12.99 -4.02
N SER A 73 7.84 -12.65 -4.20
CA SER A 73 8.51 -12.52 -5.48
C SER A 73 8.49 -13.84 -6.27
N ARG A 74 8.75 -14.95 -5.59
CA ARG A 74 8.73 -16.30 -6.15
C ARG A 74 7.33 -16.75 -6.58
N ASP A 75 6.30 -16.44 -5.78
CA ASP A 75 4.99 -17.06 -5.93
C ASP A 75 3.98 -16.20 -6.70
N VAL A 76 4.11 -14.86 -6.64
CA VAL A 76 3.15 -13.93 -7.23
C VAL A 76 3.73 -13.17 -8.41
N ASP A 77 4.75 -12.34 -8.18
CA ASP A 77 5.36 -11.52 -9.24
C ASP A 77 6.80 -11.13 -8.85
N PRO A 78 7.80 -11.31 -9.74
CA PRO A 78 9.21 -11.12 -9.40
C PRO A 78 9.59 -9.67 -9.05
N GLY A 79 8.75 -8.68 -9.37
CA GLY A 79 8.98 -7.28 -9.01
C GLY A 79 8.47 -6.90 -7.63
N LEU A 80 7.77 -7.78 -6.92
CA LEU A 80 7.33 -7.55 -5.54
C LEU A 80 8.49 -7.78 -4.58
N ASP A 81 8.97 -6.71 -3.95
CA ASP A 81 10.16 -6.68 -3.11
C ASP A 81 9.88 -6.19 -1.69
N THR A 82 8.61 -5.91 -1.38
CA THR A 82 8.19 -5.35 -0.10
C THR A 82 6.95 -6.08 0.42
N VAL A 83 7.01 -6.56 1.67
CA VAL A 83 5.84 -7.03 2.44
C VAL A 83 5.37 -5.89 3.33
N LEU A 84 4.10 -5.48 3.17
CA LEU A 84 3.50 -4.37 3.90
C LEU A 84 2.67 -4.85 5.10
N TYR A 85 2.05 -6.02 4.97
CA TYR A 85 1.32 -6.71 6.03
C TYR A 85 1.32 -8.21 5.75
N CYS A 86 1.40 -9.03 6.79
CA CYS A 86 1.23 -10.47 6.69
C CYS A 86 0.74 -11.03 8.04
N ASP A 87 -0.32 -11.82 8.04
CA ASP A 87 -0.76 -12.60 9.20
C ASP A 87 -0.54 -14.10 9.04
N GLY A 88 0.03 -14.50 7.90
CA GLY A 88 0.30 -15.87 7.53
C GLY A 88 -0.83 -16.58 6.77
N GLN A 89 -2.03 -16.01 6.69
CA GLN A 89 -3.07 -16.51 5.80
C GLN A 89 -3.29 -15.55 4.64
N TRP A 90 -3.10 -14.26 4.89
CA TRP A 90 -3.18 -13.19 3.93
C TRP A 90 -1.97 -12.27 4.05
N LEU A 91 -1.60 -11.68 2.93
CA LEU A 91 -0.59 -10.63 2.90
C LEU A 91 -0.98 -9.50 1.96
N ARG A 92 -0.47 -8.31 2.30
CA ARG A 92 -0.36 -7.16 1.40
C ARG A 92 1.11 -6.96 1.09
N GLY A 93 1.45 -6.91 -0.20
CA GLY A 93 2.80 -6.63 -0.66
C GLY A 93 2.82 -5.58 -1.76
N GLY A 94 4.00 -5.16 -2.18
CA GLY A 94 4.15 -4.17 -3.23
C GLY A 94 5.55 -4.10 -3.79
N ARG A 95 5.73 -3.16 -4.73
CA ARG A 95 7.05 -2.80 -5.26
C ARG A 95 7.54 -1.51 -4.62
N TRP A 96 8.77 -1.52 -4.14
CA TRP A 96 9.42 -0.40 -3.48
C TRP A 96 9.38 0.85 -4.36
N GLN A 97 9.07 2.00 -3.75
CA GLN A 97 8.98 3.30 -4.43
C GLN A 97 7.96 3.36 -5.58
N THR A 98 6.95 2.49 -5.57
CA THR A 98 5.79 2.57 -6.47
C THR A 98 4.49 2.55 -5.68
N ASP A 99 3.40 2.85 -6.37
CA ASP A 99 2.03 2.67 -5.87
C ASP A 99 1.48 1.25 -6.10
N TRP A 100 2.26 0.36 -6.73
CA TRP A 100 1.82 -0.98 -7.02
C TRP A 100 1.81 -1.83 -5.76
N VAL A 101 0.60 -2.14 -5.29
CA VAL A 101 0.33 -3.09 -4.23
C VAL A 101 -0.53 -4.25 -4.71
N VAL A 102 -0.37 -5.40 -4.05
CA VAL A 102 -1.18 -6.60 -4.28
C VAL A 102 -1.63 -7.19 -2.95
N TYR A 103 -2.73 -7.94 -3.00
CA TYR A 103 -3.15 -8.82 -1.93
C TYR A 103 -2.93 -10.26 -2.37
N ALA A 104 -2.51 -11.13 -1.46
CA ALA A 104 -2.37 -12.55 -1.73
C ALA A 104 -2.81 -13.36 -0.51
N TYR A 105 -3.20 -14.61 -0.77
CA TYR A 105 -3.64 -15.56 0.25
C TYR A 105 -2.81 -16.85 0.17
N TRP A 106 -2.59 -17.47 1.32
CA TRP A 106 -1.82 -18.70 1.44
C TRP A 106 -2.70 -19.91 1.14
N GLU A 107 -2.38 -20.66 0.09
CA GLU A 107 -3.09 -21.88 -0.24
C GLU A 107 -2.13 -22.86 -0.92
N SER A 108 -2.24 -24.15 -0.55
CA SER A 108 -1.44 -25.23 -1.13
C SER A 108 0.09 -25.00 -1.05
N GLY A 109 0.55 -24.38 0.03
CA GLY A 109 1.98 -24.19 0.30
C GLY A 109 2.64 -23.07 -0.50
N ARG A 110 1.86 -22.12 -1.03
CA ARG A 110 2.36 -20.95 -1.76
C ARG A 110 1.44 -19.75 -1.62
N TRP A 111 1.95 -18.57 -1.92
CA TRP A 111 1.11 -17.37 -2.08
C TRP A 111 0.38 -17.39 -3.42
N ASN A 112 -0.90 -17.01 -3.40
CA ASN A 112 -1.73 -16.84 -4.58
C ASN A 112 -2.29 -15.43 -4.59
N GLN A 113 -2.11 -14.69 -5.68
CA GLN A 113 -2.62 -13.33 -5.79
C GLN A 113 -4.16 -13.32 -5.73
N TYR A 114 -4.70 -12.46 -4.88
CA TYR A 114 -6.12 -12.16 -4.85
C TYR A 114 -6.43 -11.12 -5.94
N SER A 115 -7.09 -11.56 -7.00
CA SER A 115 -7.41 -10.72 -8.15
C SER A 115 -8.38 -9.60 -7.79
N SER A 116 -8.16 -8.42 -8.38
CA SER A 116 -9.13 -7.33 -8.29
C SER A 116 -10.42 -7.68 -9.04
N HIS A 117 -11.53 -7.14 -8.55
CA HIS A 117 -12.85 -7.32 -9.14
C HIS A 117 -13.16 -6.30 -10.23
N GLY A 118 -12.38 -5.21 -10.27
CA GLY A 118 -12.45 -4.20 -11.30
C GLY A 118 -11.40 -3.12 -11.08
N THR A 119 -11.68 -1.98 -11.69
CA THR A 119 -10.89 -0.76 -11.56
C THR A 119 -11.81 0.34 -11.05
N SER A 120 -11.36 1.11 -10.06
CA SER A 120 -12.10 2.28 -9.58
C SER A 120 -12.19 3.33 -10.67
N GLU A 121 -13.39 3.82 -10.98
CA GLU A 121 -13.58 4.93 -11.93
C GLU A 121 -12.98 6.25 -11.42
N VAL A 122 -12.87 6.40 -10.10
CA VAL A 122 -12.37 7.63 -9.46
C VAL A 122 -10.85 7.71 -9.52
N THR A 123 -10.16 6.59 -9.26
CA THR A 123 -8.70 6.60 -9.09
C THR A 123 -7.95 5.86 -10.20
N GLY A 124 -8.62 5.03 -10.98
CA GLY A 124 -7.98 4.15 -11.97
C GLY A 124 -7.21 2.97 -11.37
N TYR A 125 -7.22 2.81 -10.03
CA TYR A 125 -6.56 1.69 -9.35
C TYR A 125 -7.47 0.46 -9.22
N PRO A 126 -6.89 -0.74 -8.99
CA PRO A 126 -7.67 -1.94 -8.71
C PRO A 126 -8.63 -1.76 -7.54
N CYS A 127 -9.85 -2.29 -7.68
CA CYS A 127 -10.87 -2.33 -6.64
C CYS A 127 -11.32 -3.76 -6.34
N TYR A 128 -11.91 -3.98 -5.17
CA TYR A 128 -12.29 -5.29 -4.66
C TYR A 128 -13.74 -5.32 -4.18
N ASP A 129 -14.40 -6.45 -4.40
CA ASP A 129 -15.65 -6.79 -3.71
C ASP A 129 -15.29 -7.25 -2.29
N LEU A 130 -15.54 -6.39 -1.30
CA LEU A 130 -15.15 -6.64 0.09
C LEU A 130 -15.98 -7.74 0.76
N GLU A 131 -17.24 -7.91 0.38
CA GLU A 131 -18.07 -8.99 0.91
C GLU A 131 -17.57 -10.33 0.39
N ARG A 132 -17.19 -10.39 -0.88
CA ARG A 132 -16.56 -11.59 -1.45
C ARG A 132 -15.21 -11.88 -0.81
N ALA A 133 -14.34 -10.88 -0.65
CA ALA A 133 -13.05 -11.05 0.03
C ALA A 133 -13.21 -11.56 1.47
N ARG A 134 -14.22 -11.05 2.20
CA ARG A 134 -14.57 -11.55 3.54
C ARG A 134 -15.01 -13.02 3.50
N ASN A 135 -15.86 -13.39 2.54
CA ASN A 135 -16.32 -14.79 2.37
C ASN A 135 -15.17 -15.74 1.96
N ASP A 136 -14.18 -15.22 1.24
CA ASP A 136 -12.95 -15.94 0.88
C ASP A 136 -11.96 -16.02 2.07
N GLY A 137 -12.28 -15.42 3.21
CA GLY A 137 -11.53 -15.53 4.46
C GLY A 137 -10.51 -14.42 4.71
N ALA A 138 -10.59 -13.29 4.00
CA ALA A 138 -9.74 -12.13 4.29
C ALA A 138 -10.06 -11.56 5.69
N PRO A 139 -9.05 -11.31 6.54
CA PRO A 139 -9.25 -10.69 7.84
C PRO A 139 -9.64 -9.21 7.69
N GLU A 140 -10.31 -8.64 8.70
CA GLU A 140 -10.75 -7.24 8.67
C GLU A 140 -9.60 -6.25 8.44
N GLU A 141 -8.39 -6.54 8.92
CA GLU A 141 -7.20 -5.71 8.69
C GLU A 141 -6.85 -5.62 7.18
N ILE A 142 -6.95 -6.75 6.45
CA ILE A 142 -6.77 -6.77 4.99
C ILE A 142 -7.92 -6.06 4.28
N LEU A 143 -9.16 -6.33 4.69
CA LEU A 143 -10.35 -5.70 4.11
C LEU A 143 -10.28 -4.17 4.25
N GLY A 144 -9.80 -3.67 5.39
CA GLY A 144 -9.62 -2.24 5.65
C GLY A 144 -8.56 -1.57 4.76
N MET A 145 -7.66 -2.33 4.15
CA MET A 145 -6.66 -1.80 3.20
C MET A 145 -7.14 -1.85 1.73
N MET A 146 -8.13 -2.68 1.42
CA MET A 146 -8.65 -2.85 0.06
C MET A 146 -9.53 -1.66 -0.36
N ALA A 147 -9.30 -1.15 -1.56
CA ALA A 147 -10.24 -0.20 -2.17
C ALA A 147 -11.50 -0.94 -2.62
N ALA A 148 -12.66 -0.60 -2.07
CA ALA A 148 -13.92 -1.19 -2.49
C ALA A 148 -14.26 -0.81 -3.94
N CYS A 149 -14.85 -1.74 -4.69
CA CYS A 149 -15.55 -1.37 -5.92
C CYS A 149 -16.85 -0.61 -5.58
N GLY A 150 -17.14 0.45 -6.33
CA GLY A 150 -18.28 1.33 -6.11
C GLY A 150 -18.60 2.13 -7.36
#